data_AF-K1SBT1-F1
#
_entry.id   AF-K1SBT1-F1
#
_cell.length_a   1.000
_cell.length_b   1.000
_cell.length_c   1.000
_cell.angle_alpha   90.00
_cell.angle_beta   90.00
_cell.angle_gamma   90.00
#
_symmetry.space_group_name_H-M   'P 1'
#
loop_
_entity.id
_entity.type
_entity.pdbx_description
1 polymer ?
#
loop_
_entity_poly.entity_id
_entity_poly.type
_entity_poly.pdbx_seq_one_letter_code
_entity_poly.pdbx_strand_id
1 'polypeptide(L)'
;MFSLRAIGIEEEGGIVGGYIYNKENYNARLLETIHKILNGTPARNIPLYYPDDGAPVFNYKSLLQRDLNPKLCPKGTIFYNMPPTFWEKYEYVIISITAAIITLLFFFQYLRLQSLSRIQKITA
;
A
#
# COMPACT_ATOMS: atom_id res chain seq x y z
N MET A 1 -7.58 -19.77 -16.55
CA MET A 1 -7.24 -20.51 -15.32
C MET A 1 -8.25 -20.10 -14.26
N PHE A 2 -8.85 -21.05 -13.54
CA PHE A 2 -9.78 -20.76 -12.44
C PHE A 2 -9.04 -20.96 -11.12
N SER A 3 -9.03 -19.94 -10.27
CA SER A 3 -8.36 -19.96 -8.97
C SER A 3 -9.20 -19.18 -7.96
N LEU A 4 -9.24 -19.67 -6.71
CA LEU A 4 -9.88 -18.98 -5.59
C LEU A 4 -9.08 -17.77 -5.09
N ARG A 5 -7.82 -17.64 -5.54
CA ARG A 5 -6.92 -16.53 -5.23
C ARG A 5 -6.49 -15.84 -6.53
N ALA A 6 -6.10 -14.58 -6.45
CA ALA A 6 -5.53 -13.79 -7.55
C ALA A 6 -4.09 -14.23 -7.92
N ILE A 7 -3.87 -15.55 -8.06
CA ILE A 7 -2.59 -16.15 -8.40
C ILE A 7 -2.18 -15.65 -9.79
N GLY A 8 -0.94 -15.17 -9.88
CA GLY A 8 -0.38 -14.61 -11.12
C GLY A 8 -0.73 -13.14 -11.40
N ILE A 9 -1.57 -12.51 -10.57
CA ILE A 9 -1.77 -11.05 -10.57
C ILE A 9 -0.92 -10.41 -9.47
N GLU A 10 -0.95 -10.96 -8.25
CA GLU A 10 -0.10 -10.51 -7.14
C GLU A 10 1.38 -10.79 -7.41
N GLU A 11 1.68 -11.95 -7.99
CA GLU A 11 3.01 -12.36 -8.43
C GLU A 11 3.18 -12.04 -9.93
N GLU A 12 4.41 -11.97 -10.45
CA GLU A 12 4.68 -11.75 -11.90
C GLU A 12 4.29 -12.97 -12.78
N GLY A 13 3.13 -13.56 -12.53
CA GLY A 13 2.68 -14.81 -13.13
C GLY A 13 1.75 -14.56 -14.31
N GLY A 14 2.25 -14.01 -15.40
CA GLY A 14 1.62 -14.05 -16.73
C GLY A 14 0.26 -13.36 -16.93
N ILE A 15 -0.52 -13.12 -15.88
CA ILE A 15 -1.86 -12.53 -15.90
C ILE A 15 -1.74 -11.03 -15.58
N VAL A 16 -2.32 -10.20 -16.43
CA VAL A 16 -2.23 -8.73 -16.30
C VAL A 16 -3.19 -8.20 -15.23
N GLY A 17 -4.36 -8.82 -15.11
CA GLY A 17 -5.42 -8.38 -14.22
C GLY A 17 -6.73 -9.12 -14.47
N GLY A 18 -7.78 -8.65 -13.82
CA GLY A 18 -9.13 -9.20 -13.90
C GLY A 18 -10.12 -8.43 -13.03
N TYR A 19 -11.32 -8.96 -12.88
CA TYR A 19 -12.32 -8.47 -11.94
C TYR A 19 -12.43 -9.47 -10.78
N ILE A 20 -12.12 -9.02 -9.56
CA ILE A 20 -11.89 -9.91 -8.42
C ILE A 20 -12.69 -9.42 -7.22
N TYR A 21 -13.37 -10.35 -6.54
CA TYR A 21 -14.11 -10.10 -5.30
C TYR A 21 -13.18 -9.84 -4.12
N ASN A 22 -13.70 -9.20 -3.07
CA ASN A 22 -12.92 -9.01 -1.86
C ASN A 22 -12.58 -10.37 -1.22
N LYS A 23 -11.29 -10.60 -0.99
CA LYS A 23 -10.76 -11.87 -0.51
C LYS A 23 -11.19 -12.16 0.92
N GLU A 24 -11.20 -11.17 1.80
CA GLU A 24 -11.59 -11.33 3.20
C GLU A 24 -13.07 -11.74 3.31
N ASN A 25 -13.95 -11.02 2.62
CA ASN A 25 -15.40 -11.29 2.60
C ASN A 25 -15.71 -12.65 2.01
N TYR A 26 -15.10 -12.98 0.86
CA TYR A 26 -15.27 -14.27 0.22
C TYR A 26 -14.82 -15.43 1.13
N ASN A 27 -13.65 -15.29 1.77
CA ASN A 27 -13.14 -16.31 2.69
C ASN A 27 -14.00 -16.45 3.94
N ALA A 28 -14.46 -15.35 4.52
CA ALA A 28 -15.36 -15.36 5.67
C ALA A 28 -16.65 -16.12 5.34
N ARG A 29 -17.24 -15.86 4.17
CA ARG A 29 -18.46 -16.54 3.71
C ARG A 29 -18.22 -18.02 3.37
N LEU A 30 -17.08 -18.34 2.79
CA LEU A 30 -16.66 -19.72 2.53
C LEU A 30 -16.55 -20.51 3.85
N LEU A 31 -15.86 -19.94 4.84
CA LEU A 31 -15.72 -20.55 6.16
C LEU A 31 -17.08 -20.70 6.85
N GLU A 32 -17.93 -19.67 6.85
CA GLU A 32 -19.28 -19.74 7.39
C GLU A 32 -20.10 -20.89 6.76
N THR A 33 -20.01 -21.04 5.44
CA THR A 33 -20.69 -22.11 4.68
C THR A 33 -20.19 -23.48 5.10
N ILE A 34 -18.88 -23.66 5.22
CA ILE A 34 -18.27 -24.92 5.69
C ILE A 34 -18.76 -25.24 7.11
N HIS A 35 -18.77 -24.26 8.03
CA HIS A 35 -19.24 -24.47 9.40
C HIS A 35 -20.72 -24.88 9.45
N LYS A 36 -21.59 -24.29 8.62
CA LYS A 36 -23.02 -24.69 8.53
C LYS A 36 -23.17 -26.15 8.10
N ILE A 37 -22.37 -26.59 7.14
CA ILE A 37 -22.37 -28.00 6.67
C ILE A 37 -21.89 -28.92 7.78
N LEU A 38 -20.78 -28.60 8.44
CA LEU A 38 -20.23 -29.39 9.55
C LEU A 38 -21.21 -29.49 10.72
N ASN A 39 -22.03 -28.47 10.95
CA ASN A 39 -23.08 -28.45 11.97
C ASN A 39 -24.39 -29.14 11.52
N GLY A 40 -24.38 -29.85 10.39
CA GLY A 40 -25.49 -30.69 9.94
C GLY A 40 -26.52 -30.02 9.02
N THR A 41 -26.28 -28.77 8.58
CA THR A 41 -27.14 -28.14 7.57
C THR A 41 -26.88 -28.78 6.20
N PRO A 42 -27.88 -29.39 5.54
CA PRO A 42 -27.67 -29.94 4.20
C PRO A 42 -27.24 -28.83 3.22
N ALA A 43 -26.20 -29.08 2.42
CA ALA A 43 -25.61 -28.07 1.53
C ALA A 43 -26.63 -27.41 0.59
N ARG A 44 -27.62 -28.17 0.10
CA ARG A 44 -28.72 -27.67 -0.76
C ARG A 44 -29.62 -26.61 -0.10
N ASN A 45 -29.61 -26.54 1.22
CA ASN A 45 -30.40 -25.58 2.00
C ASN A 45 -29.60 -24.30 2.31
N ILE A 46 -28.30 -24.26 1.99
CA ILE A 46 -27.48 -23.07 2.21
C ILE A 46 -27.64 -22.14 1.00
N PRO A 47 -28.06 -20.88 1.19
CA PRO A 47 -28.22 -19.93 0.09
C PRO A 47 -26.90 -19.71 -0.67
N LEU A 48 -27.00 -19.64 -2.00
CA LEU A 48 -25.88 -19.29 -2.86
C LEU A 48 -25.39 -17.87 -2.53
N TYR A 49 -24.07 -17.71 -2.49
CA TYR A 49 -23.43 -16.43 -2.26
C TYR A 49 -23.07 -15.77 -3.59
N TYR A 50 -23.56 -14.55 -3.78
CA TYR A 50 -23.25 -13.70 -4.92
C TYR A 50 -22.55 -12.44 -4.40
N PRO A 51 -21.21 -12.37 -4.43
CA PRO A 51 -20.49 -11.18 -4.02
C PRO A 51 -20.78 -10.01 -4.97
N ASP A 52 -21.03 -8.83 -4.40
CA ASP A 52 -21.22 -7.55 -5.11
C ASP A 52 -20.06 -6.58 -4.87
N ASP A 53 -19.01 -7.03 -4.18
CA ASP A 53 -17.83 -6.27 -3.78
C ASP A 53 -16.64 -6.43 -4.75
N GLY A 54 -16.93 -6.82 -5.99
CA GLY A 54 -15.92 -6.99 -7.02
C GLY A 54 -15.26 -5.67 -7.43
N ALA A 55 -13.95 -5.71 -7.65
CA ALA A 55 -13.19 -4.58 -8.16
C ALA A 55 -12.32 -4.98 -9.36
N PRO A 56 -12.07 -4.06 -10.31
CA PRO A 56 -11.05 -4.27 -11.32
C PRO A 56 -9.67 -4.24 -10.66
N VAL A 57 -8.86 -5.25 -10.93
CA VAL A 57 -7.56 -5.45 -10.30
C VAL A 57 -6.53 -5.68 -11.39
N PHE A 58 -5.40 -4.99 -11.32
CA PHE A 58 -4.31 -5.16 -12.28
C PHE A 58 -2.94 -5.18 -11.61
N ASN A 59 -2.01 -5.90 -12.20
CA ASN A 59 -0.58 -5.80 -11.88
C ASN A 59 0.02 -4.64 -12.69
N TYR A 60 0.47 -3.60 -12.00
CA TYR A 60 1.01 -2.39 -12.60
C TYR A 60 2.24 -2.66 -13.46
N LYS A 61 3.18 -3.49 -12.99
CA LYS A 61 4.37 -3.88 -13.75
C LYS A 61 4.00 -4.65 -15.01
N SER A 62 3.08 -5.60 -14.90
CA SER A 62 2.63 -6.41 -16.04
C SER A 62 1.83 -5.63 -17.09
N LEU A 63 1.11 -4.56 -16.69
CA LEU A 63 0.49 -3.62 -17.61
C LEU A 63 1.55 -2.90 -18.45
N LEU A 64 2.57 -2.32 -17.78
CA LEU A 64 3.63 -1.59 -18.45
C LEU A 64 4.47 -2.49 -19.37
N GLN A 65 4.75 -3.73 -18.97
CA GLN A 65 5.45 -4.71 -19.80
C GLN A 65 4.70 -5.07 -21.11
N ARG A 66 3.42 -4.75 -21.21
CA ARG A 66 2.56 -5.01 -22.38
C ARG A 66 2.12 -3.74 -23.09
N ASP A 67 2.79 -2.62 -22.82
CA ASP A 67 2.47 -1.31 -23.38
C ASP A 67 1.02 -0.85 -23.12
N LEU A 68 0.41 -1.33 -22.02
CA LEU A 68 -0.93 -0.94 -21.61
C LEU A 68 -0.85 0.27 -20.68
N ASN A 69 -1.63 1.32 -20.99
CA ASN A 69 -1.66 2.55 -20.22
C ASN A 69 -2.52 2.40 -18.95
N PRO A 70 -1.93 2.48 -17.73
CA PRO A 70 -2.69 2.36 -16.49
C PRO A 70 -3.77 3.43 -16.31
N LYS A 71 -3.64 4.58 -16.97
CA LYS A 71 -4.65 5.67 -16.91
C LYS A 71 -5.96 5.34 -17.62
N LEU A 72 -5.95 4.33 -18.49
CA LEU A 72 -7.14 3.85 -19.18
C LEU A 72 -7.87 2.74 -18.41
N CYS A 73 -7.32 2.29 -17.27
CA CYS A 73 -7.99 1.32 -16.43
C CYS A 73 -9.31 1.89 -15.88
N PRO A 74 -10.32 1.04 -15.63
CA PRO A 74 -11.57 1.47 -15.05
C PRO A 74 -11.39 2.23 -13.73
N LYS A 75 -12.37 3.07 -13.39
CA LYS A 75 -12.39 3.74 -12.08
C LYS A 75 -12.47 2.70 -10.96
N GLY A 76 -11.80 2.97 -9.84
CA GLY A 76 -11.73 2.05 -8.72
C GLY A 76 -10.78 0.87 -8.93
N THR A 77 -9.91 0.92 -9.95
CA THR A 77 -8.88 -0.10 -10.13
C THR A 77 -7.90 -0.13 -8.97
N ILE A 78 -7.65 -1.35 -8.47
CA ILE A 78 -6.60 -1.64 -7.49
C ILE A 78 -5.36 -2.13 -8.25
N PHE A 79 -4.23 -1.44 -8.04
CA PHE A 79 -2.97 -1.77 -8.69
C PHE A 79 -2.03 -2.52 -7.74
N TYR A 80 -1.73 -3.78 -8.07
CA TYR A 80 -0.66 -4.54 -7.44
C TYR A 80 0.70 -4.16 -8.04
N ASN A 81 1.77 -4.28 -7.25
CA ASN A 81 3.14 -4.01 -7.68
C ASN A 81 3.33 -2.61 -8.29
N MET A 82 2.50 -1.64 -7.87
CA MET A 82 2.72 -0.23 -8.15
C MET A 82 3.87 0.24 -7.27
N PRO A 83 4.93 0.84 -7.83
CA PRO A 83 6.04 1.33 -7.02
C PRO A 83 5.54 2.43 -6.09
N PRO A 84 6.08 2.52 -4.86
CA PRO A 84 5.73 3.59 -3.94
C PRO A 84 6.04 4.94 -4.57
N THR A 85 5.21 5.92 -4.27
CA THR A 85 5.47 7.31 -4.68
C THR A 85 6.76 7.81 -4.03
N PHE A 86 7.32 8.88 -4.59
CA PHE A 86 8.50 9.52 -4.00
C PHE A 86 8.28 9.84 -2.51
N TRP A 87 7.09 10.32 -2.16
CA TRP A 87 6.81 10.67 -0.77
C TRP A 87 6.78 9.46 0.15
N GLU A 88 6.00 8.43 -0.21
CA GLU A 88 5.91 7.17 0.56
C GLU A 88 7.29 6.51 0.74
N LYS A 89 8.18 6.65 -0.25
CA LYS A 89 9.52 6.07 -0.18
C LYS A 89 10.48 6.88 0.70
N TYR A 90 10.35 8.21 0.76
CA TYR A 90 11.37 9.09 1.32
C TYR A 90 10.88 10.02 2.45
N GLU A 91 9.65 9.89 2.93
CA GLU A 91 9.07 10.75 3.98
C GLU A 91 9.98 10.86 5.21
N TYR A 92 10.39 9.73 5.78
CA TYR A 92 11.23 9.71 6.98
C TYR A 92 12.64 10.23 6.72
N VAL A 93 13.18 9.99 5.51
CA VAL A 93 14.50 10.48 5.12
C VAL A 93 14.48 12.01 5.06
N ILE A 94 13.45 12.59 4.45
CA ILE A 94 13.32 14.04 4.31
C ILE A 94 13.05 14.68 5.67
N ILE A 95 12.20 14.09 6.51
CA ILE A 95 11.97 14.56 7.89
C ILE A 95 13.29 14.55 8.68
N SER A 96 14.07 13.48 8.59
CA SER A 96 15.36 13.35 9.27
C SER A 96 16.37 14.39 8.83
N ILE A 97 16.55 14.58 7.51
CA ILE A 97 17.45 15.60 6.96
C ILE A 97 17.00 17.01 7.38
N THR A 98 15.70 17.28 7.34
CA THR A 98 15.14 18.58 7.75
C THR A 98 15.42 18.85 9.23
N ALA A 99 15.20 17.86 10.10
CA ALA A 99 15.50 17.97 11.52
C ALA A 99 17.00 18.16 11.80
N ALA A 100 17.87 17.47 11.06
CA ALA A 100 19.32 17.63 11.16
C ALA A 100 19.78 19.04 10.77
N ILE A 101 19.25 19.60 9.68
CA ILE A 101 19.55 20.98 9.25
C ILE A 101 19.11 21.98 10.32
N ILE A 102 17.89 21.84 10.85
CA ILE A 102 17.38 22.72 11.91
C ILE A 102 18.27 22.66 13.16
N THR A 103 18.65 21.46 13.58
CA THR A 103 19.53 21.25 14.74
C THR A 103 20.89 21.91 14.52
N LEU A 104 21.46 21.75 13.32
CA LEU A 104 22.73 22.38 12.94
C LEU A 104 22.62 23.91 12.98
N LEU A 105 21.54 24.49 12.47
CA LEU A 105 21.30 25.93 12.52
C LEU A 105 21.20 26.44 13.96
N PHE A 106 20.46 25.74 14.83
CA PHE A 106 20.40 26.09 16.26
C PHE A 106 21.78 26.01 16.92
N PHE A 107 22.56 24.99 16.60
CA PHE A 107 23.91 24.83 17.12
C PHE A 107 24.83 25.98 16.68
N PHE A 108 24.80 26.36 15.40
CA PHE A 108 25.55 27.52 14.90
C PHE A 108 25.16 28.82 15.59
N GLN A 109 23.86 29.06 15.78
CA GLN A 109 23.38 30.26 16.47
C GLN A 109 23.81 30.28 17.94
N TYR A 110 23.78 29.13 18.62
CA TYR A 110 24.27 28.97 19.98
C TYR A 110 25.76 29.32 20.09
N LEU A 111 26.60 28.78 19.19
CA LEU A 111 28.03 29.10 19.15
C LEU A 111 28.31 30.59 18.91
N ARG A 112 27.54 31.22 18.01
CA ARG A 112 27.65 32.66 17.73
C ARG A 112 27.32 33.51 18.97
N LEU A 113 26.28 33.17 19.72
CA LEU A 113 25.95 33.87 20.96
C LEU A 113 27.05 33.69 22.02
N GLN A 114 27.62 32.48 22.09
CA GLN A 114 28.73 32.21 23.02
C GLN A 114 30.01 32.98 22.64
N SER A 115 30.34 33.12 21.36
CA SER A 115 31.52 33.88 20.95
C SER A 115 31.38 35.37 21.23
N LEU A 116 30.20 35.97 20.97
CA LEU A 116 29.91 37.37 21.27
C LEU A 116 30.01 37.66 22.77
N SER A 117 29.44 36.80 23.61
CA SER A 117 29.50 36.96 25.07
C SER A 117 30.92 36.78 25.64
N ARG A 118 31.79 35.99 24.99
CA ARG A 118 33.21 35.88 25.37
C ARG A 118 34.00 37.14 25.03
N ILE A 119 33.78 37.73 23.86
CA ILE A 119 34.49 38.96 23.43
C ILE A 119 34.14 40.13 24.36
N GLN A 120 32.85 40.30 24.70
CA GLN A 120 32.42 41.36 25.63
C GLN A 120 33.08 41.27 27.01
N LYS A 121 33.36 40.06 27.52
CA LYS A 121 34.03 39.85 28.81
C LYS A 121 35.53 40.12 28.81
N ILE A 122 36.17 40.19 27.64
CA ILE A 122 37.62 40.45 27.49
C ILE A 122 37.89 41.95 27.28
N THR A 123 36.90 42.69 26.75
CA THR A 123 37.02 44.14 26.49
C THR A 123 36.50 45.00 27.66
N ALA A 124 35.96 44.38 28.71
CA ALA A 124 35.51 45.02 29.95
C ALA A 124 36.51 44.74 31.08
#